data_AF-A0A496UAB6-F1
#
_entry.id   AF-A0A496UAB6-F1
#
_cell.length_a   1.000
_cell.length_b   1.000
_cell.length_c   1.000
_cell.angle_alpha   90.00
_cell.angle_beta   90.00
_cell.angle_gamma   90.00
#
_symmetry.space_group_name_H-M   'P 1'
#
loop_
_entity.id
_entity.type
_entity.pdbx_description
1 polymer ?
#
loop_
_entity_poly.entity_id
_entity_poly.type
_entity_poly.pdbx_seq_one_letter_code
_entity_poly.pdbx_strand_id
1 'polypeptide(L)'
;LWGHGFVLRFFFGFAFGLWMKRWRGPDCGAVHTARPADYIPGMQYSYSVQKASIEVKLAGKSFLKTISRQNQQHWWKNFLSRSRESANWTCLHTFFRKGRETGQLPVTKRPIYRESWPAAVAPYLSFAVTVKPRPFNLE
;
A
#
# COMPACT_ATOMS: atom_id res chain seq x y z
N LEU A 1 -16.18 -8.23 -10.86
CA LEU A 1 -16.09 -6.79 -10.50
C LEU A 1 -16.95 -5.98 -11.46
N TRP A 2 -17.85 -5.12 -10.97
CA TRP A 2 -18.72 -4.30 -11.83
C TRP A 2 -18.28 -2.85 -11.82
N GLY A 3 -18.43 -2.14 -12.94
CA GLY A 3 -18.02 -0.75 -13.06
C GLY A 3 -18.76 0.15 -12.07
N HIS A 4 -18.04 0.89 -11.23
CA HIS A 4 -18.59 1.80 -10.22
C HIS A 4 -18.16 3.26 -10.51
N GLY A 5 -18.14 3.61 -11.79
CA GLY A 5 -17.75 4.94 -12.26
C GLY A 5 -16.29 5.31 -11.99
N PHE A 6 -16.04 6.60 -11.87
CA PHE A 6 -14.73 7.18 -11.62
C PHE A 6 -14.75 8.03 -10.35
N VAL A 7 -13.57 8.31 -9.79
CA VAL A 7 -13.40 9.22 -8.66
C VAL A 7 -12.13 10.05 -8.83
N LEU A 8 -12.22 11.35 -8.58
CA LEU A 8 -11.06 12.23 -8.57
C LEU A 8 -10.22 11.98 -7.31
N ARG A 9 -8.91 11.79 -7.47
CA ARG A 9 -7.95 11.60 -6.36
C ARG A 9 -6.71 12.44 -6.58
N PHE A 10 -6.15 12.96 -5.50
CA PHE A 10 -4.90 13.72 -5.52
C PHE A 10 -3.75 12.86 -4.99
N PHE A 11 -2.63 12.91 -5.71
CA PHE A 11 -1.40 12.21 -5.39
C PHE A 11 -0.24 13.21 -5.43
N PHE A 12 0.64 13.16 -4.44
CA PHE A 12 1.88 13.93 -4.45
C PHE A 12 2.77 13.44 -5.60
N GLY A 13 3.25 14.36 -6.43
CA GLY A 13 4.01 14.07 -7.66
C GLY A 13 3.21 14.31 -8.95
N PHE A 14 1.90 14.57 -8.85
CA PHE A 14 1.08 14.96 -10.00
C PHE A 14 0.62 16.42 -9.85
N ALA A 15 0.64 17.17 -10.95
CA ALA A 15 0.22 18.58 -10.95
C ALA A 15 -1.30 18.77 -10.81
N PHE A 16 -2.09 17.73 -11.09
CA PHE A 16 -3.55 17.76 -11.10
C PHE A 16 -4.13 16.48 -10.49
N GLY A 17 -5.42 16.55 -10.13
CA GLY A 17 -6.16 15.38 -9.66
C GLY A 17 -6.35 14.35 -10.78
N LEU A 18 -6.16 13.08 -10.47
CA LEU A 18 -6.33 11.98 -11.41
C LEU A 18 -7.71 11.34 -11.27
N TRP A 19 -8.38 11.11 -12.39
CA TRP A 19 -9.63 10.34 -12.44
C TRP A 19 -9.34 8.85 -12.37
N MET A 20 -9.70 8.22 -11.26
CA MET A 20 -9.42 6.82 -11.01
C MET A 20 -10.67 5.99 -11.23
N LYS A 21 -10.57 4.94 -12.04
CA LYS A 21 -11.66 3.97 -12.22
C LYS A 21 -11.97 3.26 -10.89
N ARG A 22 -13.25 3.08 -10.61
CA ARG A 22 -13.75 2.28 -9.49
C ARG A 22 -14.49 1.05 -9.97
N TRP A 23 -14.41 0.01 -9.16
CA TRP A 23 -15.19 -1.21 -9.31
C TRP A 23 -15.84 -1.58 -7.98
N ARG A 24 -16.98 -2.26 -8.04
CA ARG A 24 -17.65 -2.86 -6.88
C ARG A 24 -17.65 -4.39 -7.01
N GLY A 25 -17.38 -5.08 -5.92
CA GLY A 25 -17.65 -6.51 -5.79
C GLY A 25 -19.17 -6.73 -5.70
N PRO A 26 -19.77 -7.59 -6.54
CA PRO A 26 -21.21 -7.85 -6.52
C PRO A 26 -21.65 -8.46 -5.18
N ASP A 27 -20.88 -9.42 -4.65
CA ASP A 27 -21.29 -10.19 -3.47
C ASP A 27 -20.91 -9.50 -2.15
N CYS A 28 -19.73 -8.89 -2.09
CA CYS A 28 -19.19 -8.31 -0.86
C CYS A 28 -19.38 -6.79 -0.76
N GLY A 29 -19.86 -6.14 -1.83
CA GLY A 29 -20.00 -4.68 -1.91
C GLY A 29 -18.69 -3.90 -1.86
N ALA A 30 -17.52 -4.57 -1.81
CA ALA A 30 -16.23 -3.94 -1.65
C ALA A 30 -15.89 -3.04 -2.86
N VAL A 31 -15.31 -1.87 -2.58
CA VAL A 31 -14.93 -0.91 -3.62
C VAL A 31 -13.44 -1.00 -3.88
N HIS A 32 -13.09 -1.30 -5.12
CA HIS A 32 -11.71 -1.32 -5.62
C HIS A 32 -11.50 -0.07 -6.47
N THR A 33 -10.41 0.64 -6.26
CA THR A 33 -10.08 1.85 -7.02
C THR A 33 -8.72 1.67 -7.68
N ALA A 34 -8.62 2.03 -8.95
CA ALA A 34 -7.34 2.12 -9.65
C ALA A 34 -6.42 3.10 -8.92
N ARG A 35 -5.12 2.99 -9.17
CA ARG A 35 -4.08 3.87 -8.64
C ARG A 35 -2.85 3.80 -9.53
N PRO A 36 -2.00 4.84 -9.54
CA PRO A 36 -0.73 4.72 -10.23
C PRO A 36 0.10 3.59 -9.61
N ALA A 37 0.87 2.88 -10.44
CA ALA A 37 1.52 1.62 -10.07
C ALA A 37 2.40 1.72 -8.81
N ASP A 38 3.06 2.86 -8.65
CA ASP A 38 3.95 3.14 -7.52
C ASP A 38 3.24 3.57 -6.23
N TYR A 39 1.91 3.55 -6.16
CA TYR A 39 1.17 4.02 -4.99
C TYR A 39 0.47 2.88 -4.26
N ILE A 40 0.56 2.92 -2.93
CA ILE A 40 -0.02 1.96 -2.00
C ILE A 40 -1.52 2.28 -1.76
N PRO A 41 -2.42 1.32 -1.46
CA PRO A 41 -3.82 1.65 -1.20
C PRO A 41 -3.95 2.64 -0.05
N GLY A 42 -4.75 3.68 -0.26
CA GLY A 42 -5.01 4.70 0.77
C GLY A 42 -3.86 5.69 0.99
N MET A 43 -2.79 5.63 0.19
CA MET A 43 -1.66 6.54 0.29
C MET A 43 -1.62 7.52 -0.87
N GLN A 44 -1.30 8.78 -0.54
CA GLN A 44 -1.14 9.87 -1.52
C GLN A 44 0.30 10.06 -1.97
N TYR A 45 1.28 9.46 -1.30
CA TYR A 45 2.69 9.51 -1.68
C TYR A 45 3.09 8.19 -2.37
N SER A 46 4.10 8.25 -3.23
CA SER A 46 4.63 7.06 -3.87
C SER A 46 5.26 6.11 -2.82
N TYR A 47 5.37 4.84 -3.21
CA TYR A 47 6.05 3.79 -2.47
C TYR A 47 7.51 4.19 -2.19
N SER A 48 8.21 4.75 -3.18
CA SER A 48 9.60 5.16 -3.07
C SER A 48 9.81 6.23 -1.99
N VAL A 49 8.91 7.21 -1.92
CA VAL A 49 8.95 8.28 -0.92
C VAL A 49 8.68 7.76 0.49
N GLN A 50 7.66 6.92 0.65
CA GLN A 50 7.34 6.31 1.95
C GLN A 50 8.49 5.40 2.42
N LYS A 51 9.07 4.61 1.51
CA LYS A 51 10.23 3.75 1.77
C LYS A 51 11.42 4.58 2.25
N ALA A 52 11.78 5.66 1.55
CA ALA A 52 12.88 6.53 1.93
C ALA A 52 12.67 7.14 3.33
N SER A 53 11.45 7.56 3.66
CA SER A 53 11.12 8.09 4.99
C SER A 53 11.37 7.07 6.10
N ILE A 54 10.97 5.81 5.90
CA ILE A 54 11.24 4.71 6.86
C ILE A 54 12.73 4.40 6.94
N GLU A 55 13.45 4.35 5.82
CA GLU A 55 14.91 4.09 5.79
C GLU A 55 15.69 5.14 6.57
N VAL A 56 15.34 6.42 6.39
CA VAL A 56 15.97 7.52 7.16
C VAL A 56 15.69 7.37 8.66
N LYS A 57 14.48 6.96 9.05
CA LYS A 57 14.16 6.70 10.46
C LYS A 57 14.88 5.50 11.03
N LEU A 58 15.01 4.42 10.28
CA LEU A 58 15.77 3.24 10.68
C LEU A 58 17.27 3.56 10.85
N ALA A 59 17.80 4.47 10.04
CA ALA A 59 19.18 4.97 10.16
C ALA A 59 19.40 5.93 11.35
N GLY A 60 18.43 6.09 12.26
CA GLY A 60 18.53 6.99 13.42
C GLY A 60 18.40 8.48 13.10
N LYS A 61 18.11 8.86 11.85
CA LYS A 61 18.05 10.26 11.42
C LYS A 61 16.67 10.89 11.67
N SER A 62 16.61 12.21 11.51
CA SER A 62 15.35 12.98 11.52
C SER A 62 14.53 12.71 10.24
N PHE A 63 13.23 12.97 10.28
CA PHE A 63 12.36 12.80 9.11
C PHE A 63 12.80 13.67 7.92
N LEU A 64 12.43 13.26 6.70
CA LEU A 64 12.73 13.99 5.48
C LEU A 64 12.12 15.39 5.53
N LYS A 65 12.91 16.44 5.30
CA LYS A 65 12.44 17.84 5.39
C LYS A 65 11.48 18.23 4.26
N THR A 66 11.54 17.55 3.12
CA THR A 66 10.75 17.82 1.92
C THR A 66 9.30 17.30 2.02
N ILE A 67 8.97 16.54 3.06
CA ILE A 67 7.66 15.90 3.22
C ILE A 67 7.08 16.32 4.57
N SER A 68 5.76 16.51 4.62
CA SER A 68 5.07 16.80 5.88
C SER A 68 5.44 15.78 6.97
N ARG A 69 5.91 16.30 8.11
CA ARG A 69 6.27 15.50 9.28
C ARG A 69 5.09 14.66 9.78
N GLN A 70 3.86 15.17 9.68
CA GLN A 70 2.66 14.45 10.14
C GLN A 70 2.41 13.17 9.33
N ASN A 71 2.56 13.22 8.01
CA ASN A 71 2.43 12.05 7.14
C ASN A 71 3.50 11.00 7.48
N GLN A 72 4.75 11.44 7.61
CA GLN A 72 5.86 10.55 7.96
C GLN A 72 5.70 9.91 9.34
N GLN A 73 5.21 10.69 10.33
CA GLN A 73 4.88 10.15 11.65
C GLN A 73 3.77 9.11 11.59
N HIS A 74 2.74 9.34 10.78
CA HIS A 74 1.67 8.37 10.58
C HIS A 74 2.23 7.05 10.03
N TRP A 75 3.08 7.12 8.99
CA TRP A 75 3.75 5.94 8.42
C TRP A 75 4.61 5.21 9.45
N TRP A 76 5.42 5.96 10.20
CA TRP A 76 6.30 5.41 11.23
C TRP A 76 5.53 4.73 12.36
N LYS A 77 4.44 5.35 12.84
CA LYS A 77 3.58 4.76 13.88
C LYS A 77 2.94 3.46 13.41
N ASN A 78 2.43 3.41 12.17
CA ASN A 78 1.88 2.19 11.60
C ASN A 78 2.96 1.11 11.43
N PHE A 79 4.15 1.48 10.94
CA PHE A 79 5.30 0.58 10.81
C PHE A 79 5.66 -0.08 12.14
N LEU A 80 5.77 0.72 13.21
CA LEU A 80 6.05 0.20 14.55
C LEU A 80 4.93 -0.70 15.09
N SER A 81 3.65 -0.32 14.88
CA SER A 81 2.50 -1.15 15.27
C SER A 81 2.56 -2.52 14.59
N ARG A 82 2.77 -2.53 13.28
CA ARG A 82 2.86 -3.76 12.48
C ARG A 82 4.04 -4.63 12.87
N SER A 83 5.19 -4.01 13.15
CA SER A 83 6.36 -4.76 13.62
C SER A 83 6.06 -5.50 14.93
N ARG A 84 5.41 -4.82 15.89
CA ARG A 84 5.05 -5.40 17.20
C ARG A 84 4.10 -6.59 17.04
N GLU A 85 3.13 -6.46 16.15
CA GLU A 85 2.16 -7.54 15.90
C GLU A 85 2.77 -8.75 15.17
N SER A 86 3.73 -8.52 14.26
CA SER A 86 4.29 -9.59 13.44
C SER A 86 5.25 -10.53 14.18
N ALA A 87 5.86 -10.06 15.27
CA ALA A 87 6.54 -10.82 16.33
C ALA A 87 7.38 -9.83 17.15
N ASN A 88 7.22 -9.84 18.48
CA ASN A 88 7.92 -8.94 19.41
C ASN A 88 9.47 -9.02 19.39
N TRP A 89 10.06 -9.97 18.67
CA TRP A 89 11.47 -10.36 18.78
C TRP A 89 12.33 -10.12 17.52
N THR A 90 11.74 -9.61 16.42
CA THR A 90 12.53 -9.36 15.20
C THR A 90 13.01 -7.91 15.16
N CYS A 91 14.31 -7.69 14.91
CA CYS A 91 14.86 -6.35 14.67
C CYS A 91 14.08 -5.61 13.55
N LEU A 92 13.83 -4.30 13.74
CA LEU A 92 13.08 -3.47 12.79
C LEU A 92 13.65 -3.51 11.37
N HIS A 93 14.97 -3.61 11.22
CA HIS A 93 15.62 -3.74 9.92
C HIS A 93 15.22 -5.03 9.20
N THR A 94 15.19 -6.15 9.93
CA THR A 94 14.80 -7.44 9.38
C THR A 94 13.32 -7.45 9.02
N PHE A 95 12.46 -6.86 9.86
CA PHE A 95 11.03 -6.68 9.55
C PHE A 95 10.83 -5.85 8.27
N PHE A 96 11.54 -4.73 8.15
CA PHE A 96 11.48 -3.88 6.96
C PHE A 96 11.96 -4.60 5.70
N ARG A 97 13.06 -5.35 5.77
CA ARG A 97 13.59 -6.15 4.65
C ARG A 97 12.60 -7.22 4.18
N LYS A 98 12.03 -8.00 5.09
CA LYS A 98 11.01 -9.02 4.77
C LYS A 98 9.78 -8.42 4.10
N GLY A 99 9.33 -7.25 4.57
CA GLY A 99 8.26 -6.49 3.91
C GLY A 99 8.61 -6.17 2.46
N ARG A 100 9.83 -5.70 2.19
CA ARG A 100 10.27 -5.36 0.83
C ARG A 100 10.31 -6.57 -0.11
N GLU A 101 10.80 -7.71 0.35
CA GLU A 101 10.85 -8.95 -0.43
C GLU A 101 9.44 -9.41 -0.84
N THR A 102 8.47 -9.25 0.05
CA THR A 102 7.05 -9.54 -0.23
C THR A 102 6.33 -8.43 -1.00
N GLY A 103 7.04 -7.36 -1.40
CA GLY A 103 6.45 -6.20 -2.07
C GLY A 103 5.50 -5.38 -1.19
N GLN A 104 5.52 -5.60 0.12
CA GLN A 104 4.69 -4.90 1.11
C GLN A 104 5.49 -3.80 1.82
N LEU A 105 4.86 -2.66 2.04
CA LEU A 105 5.38 -1.62 2.92
C LEU A 105 4.44 -1.49 4.12
N PRO A 106 4.81 -1.90 5.33
CA PRO A 106 3.92 -1.95 6.49
C PRO A 106 3.64 -0.57 7.11
N VAL A 107 3.43 0.46 6.28
CA VAL A 107 3.17 1.85 6.66
C VAL A 107 1.67 2.18 6.71
N THR A 108 0.83 1.19 6.44
CA THR A 108 -0.64 1.30 6.52
C THR A 108 -1.19 0.20 7.43
N LYS A 109 -2.30 0.49 8.11
CA LYS A 109 -3.04 -0.51 8.91
C LYS A 109 -3.65 -1.62 8.05
N ARG A 110 -3.89 -1.34 6.77
CA ARG A 110 -4.44 -2.32 5.83
C ARG A 110 -3.29 -3.19 5.35
N PRO A 111 -3.35 -4.53 5.53
CA PRO A 111 -2.41 -5.42 4.87
C PRO A 111 -2.44 -5.10 3.37
N ILE A 112 -1.30 -4.78 2.78
CA ILE A 112 -1.20 -4.57 1.34
C ILE A 112 -1.13 -5.96 0.72
N TYR A 113 -2.28 -6.60 0.57
CA TYR A 113 -2.34 -7.89 -0.10
C TYR A 113 -2.17 -7.68 -1.60
N ARG A 114 -1.14 -8.29 -2.18
CA ARG A 114 -0.88 -8.37 -3.62
C ARG A 114 -1.00 -9.84 -4.02
N GLU A 115 -2.06 -10.21 -4.72
CA GLU A 115 -2.01 -11.35 -5.63
C GLU A 115 -1.51 -10.83 -6.99
N SER A 116 -0.46 -11.46 -7.51
CA SER A 116 0.01 -11.24 -8.87
C SER A 116 -0.79 -12.13 -9.83
N TRP A 117 -1.04 -11.61 -11.02
CA TRP A 117 -2.01 -12.12 -11.99
C TRP A 117 -1.75 -13.56 -12.47
N PRO A 118 -2.80 -14.27 -12.93
CA PRO A 118 -2.65 -15.51 -13.70
C PRO A 118 -1.75 -15.32 -14.91
N ALA A 119 -0.92 -16.33 -15.18
CA ALA A 119 -0.06 -16.44 -16.36
C ALA A 119 -0.90 -16.63 -17.64
N ALA A 120 -1.63 -15.60 -18.07
CA ALA A 120 -2.53 -15.68 -19.22
C ALA A 120 -2.27 -14.56 -20.25
N VAL A 121 -2.25 -14.94 -21.53
CA VAL A 121 -2.13 -14.05 -22.68
C VAL A 121 -3.54 -13.70 -23.20
N ALA A 122 -4.04 -12.51 -22.84
CA ALA A 122 -5.19 -11.78 -23.39
C ALA A 122 -5.28 -10.43 -22.64
N PRO A 123 -6.00 -9.38 -23.10
CA PRO A 123 -5.64 -7.99 -22.84
C PRO A 123 -6.02 -7.52 -21.42
N TYR A 124 -5.25 -7.98 -20.43
CA TYR A 124 -5.37 -7.55 -19.06
C TYR A 124 -4.34 -6.44 -18.82
N LEU A 125 -4.83 -5.21 -18.66
CA LEU A 125 -4.00 -4.13 -18.11
C LEU A 125 -3.59 -4.53 -16.69
N SER A 126 -2.33 -4.33 -16.32
CA SER A 126 -1.88 -4.55 -14.95
C SER A 126 -2.64 -3.62 -13.99
N PHE A 127 -3.66 -4.11 -13.29
CA PHE A 127 -4.37 -3.33 -12.28
C PHE A 127 -4.13 -3.91 -10.88
N ALA A 128 -3.79 -3.01 -9.94
CA ALA A 128 -3.47 -3.37 -8.56
C ALA A 128 -4.76 -3.52 -7.74
N VAL A 129 -5.35 -4.72 -7.74
CA VAL A 129 -6.50 -5.05 -6.89
C VAL A 129 -6.04 -5.22 -5.45
N THR A 130 -6.69 -4.54 -4.51
CA THR A 130 -6.65 -4.95 -3.10
C THR A 130 -7.65 -6.10 -2.96
N VAL A 131 -7.17 -7.35 -2.93
CA VAL A 131 -8.05 -8.52 -2.71
C VAL A 131 -8.22 -8.68 -1.19
N LYS A 132 -9.45 -8.96 -0.72
CA LYS A 132 -9.65 -9.47 0.64
C LYS A 132 -9.07 -10.89 0.67
N PRO A 133 -8.36 -11.31 1.73
CA PRO A 133 -8.03 -12.72 1.88
C PRO A 133 -9.34 -13.54 1.81
N ARG A 134 -9.27 -14.76 1.24
CA ARG A 134 -10.36 -15.71 1.46
C ARG A 134 -10.58 -15.82 2.98
N PRO A 135 -11.82 -15.95 3.46
CA PRO A 135 -12.02 -16.37 4.84
C PRO A 135 -11.17 -17.61 5.08
N PHE A 136 -10.50 -17.64 6.24
CA PHE A 136 -9.64 -18.74 6.65
C PHE A 136 -10.47 -20.03 6.57
N ASN A 137 -10.20 -20.90 5.59
CA ASN A 137 -10.75 -22.24 5.56
C ASN A 137 -9.80 -23.14 6.36
N LEU A 138 -10.36 -23.84 7.35
CA LEU A 138 -9.68 -24.86 8.15
C LEU A 138 -9.75 -26.24 7.46
N GLU A 139 -9.77 -26.28 6.13
CA GLU A 139 -9.69 -27.53 5.36
C GLU A 139 -8.23 -27.93 5.15
#